data_AF-A0A929IQG3-F1
#
_entry.id   AF-A0A929IQG3-F1
#
_cell.length_a   1.000
_cell.length_b   1.000
_cell.length_c   1.000
_cell.angle_alpha   90.00
_cell.angle_beta   90.00
_cell.angle_gamma   90.00
#
_symmetry.space_group_name_H-M   'P 1'
#
loop_
_entity.id
_entity.type
_entity.pdbx_description
1 polymer ?
#
loop_
_entity_poly.entity_id
_entity_poly.type
_entity_poly.pdbx_seq_one_letter_code
_entity_poly.pdbx_strand_id
1 'polypeptide(L)' 'MDTMTVKTEITRDDIMDMGEYSATRKERRREMIARKKQRRVAIGPDATAHFEDYDSMWLQVHEMLYIEKGG' A
#
# COMPACT_ATOMS: atom_id res chain seq x y z
N MET A 1 1.82 6.32 -25.80
CA MET A 1 1.07 5.90 -24.60
C MET A 1 1.82 4.74 -24.04
N ASP A 2 2.61 4.98 -23.00
CA ASP A 2 3.41 3.93 -22.37
C ASP A 2 2.42 3.06 -21.60
N THR A 3 2.22 1.82 -22.06
CA THR A 3 1.40 0.83 -21.36
C THR A 3 2.19 0.44 -20.11
N MET A 4 2.05 1.21 -19.03
CA MET A 4 2.55 0.80 -17.71
C MET A 4 1.82 -0.49 -17.35
N THR A 5 2.52 -1.61 -17.49
CA THR A 5 2.05 -2.91 -17.05
C THR A 5 1.66 -2.80 -15.58
N VAL A 6 0.38 -3.01 -15.29
CA VAL A 6 -0.12 -3.00 -13.90
C VAL A 6 0.52 -4.18 -13.18
N LYS A 7 1.37 -3.89 -12.20
CA LYS A 7 2.03 -4.92 -11.39
C LYS A 7 0.97 -5.62 -10.53
N THR A 8 1.04 -6.94 -10.42
CA THR A 8 0.06 -7.75 -9.64
C THR A 8 0.73 -8.67 -8.63
N GLU A 9 2.05 -8.61 -8.50
CA GLU A 9 2.86 -9.45 -7.62
C GLU A 9 3.92 -8.59 -6.93
N ILE A 10 4.09 -8.77 -5.62
CA ILE A 10 5.15 -8.16 -4.82
C ILE A 10 6.27 -9.18 -4.66
N THR A 11 7.47 -8.81 -5.08
CA THR A 11 8.68 -9.63 -4.94
C THR A 11 9.59 -9.04 -3.87
N ARG A 12 10.70 -9.72 -3.54
CA ARG A 12 11.71 -9.17 -2.62
C ARG A 12 12.35 -7.90 -3.16
N ASP A 13 12.52 -7.79 -4.47
CA ASP A 13 13.12 -6.63 -5.13
C ASP A 13 12.23 -5.38 -5.03
N ASP A 14 10.96 -5.55 -4.65
CA ASP A 14 10.02 -4.46 -4.39
C ASP A 14 10.10 -3.92 -2.97
N ILE A 15 10.79 -4.61 -2.06
CA ILE A 15 10.88 -4.21 -0.66
C ILE A 15 11.99 -3.17 -0.50
N MET A 16 11.61 -1.98 -0.08
CA MET A 16 12.56 -0.90 0.23
C MET A 16 13.38 -1.23 1.47
N ASP A 17 14.57 -0.63 1.55
CA ASP A 17 15.30 -0.58 2.81
C ASP A 17 14.44 0.12 3.88
N MET A 18 14.45 -0.40 5.12
CA MET A 18 13.59 0.12 6.18
C MET A 18 13.97 1.54 6.62
N GLY A 19 15.23 1.95 6.45
CA GLY A 19 15.67 3.33 6.67
C GLY A 19 15.06 4.29 5.64
N GLU A 20 15.10 3.92 4.37
CA GLU A 20 14.49 4.69 3.27
C GLU A 20 12.96 4.73 3.39
N TYR A 21 12.34 3.60 3.72
CA TYR A 21 10.90 3.53 3.96
C TYR A 21 10.50 4.41 5.14
N SER A 22 11.21 4.34 6.27
CA SER A 22 10.97 5.17 7.45
C SER A 22 10.98 6.67 7.15
N ALA A 23 11.96 7.12 6.35
CA ALA A 23 12.07 8.52 5.93
C ALA A 23 10.87 9.00 5.10
N THR A 24 10.30 8.14 4.25
CA THR A 24 9.19 8.49 3.33
C THR A 24 7.81 8.06 3.81
N ARG A 25 7.73 7.28 4.91
CA ARG A 25 6.51 6.62 5.41
C ARG A 25 5.32 7.57 5.56
N LYS A 26 5.54 8.76 6.13
CA LYS A 26 4.46 9.72 6.41
C LYS A 26 3.79 10.22 5.13
N GLU A 27 4.57 10.48 4.10
CA GLU A 27 4.10 10.94 2.80
C GLU A 27 3.34 9.83 2.08
N ARG A 28 3.93 8.63 2.00
CA ARG A 28 3.32 7.45 1.37
C ARG A 28 1.97 7.10 2.02
N ARG A 29 1.87 7.17 3.35
CA ARG A 29 0.58 6.97 4.05
C ARG A 29 -0.46 8.02 3.69
N ARG A 30 -0.08 9.29 3.54
CA ARG A 30 -0.98 10.37 3.14
C ARG A 30 -1.53 10.13 1.73
N GLU A 31 -0.66 9.80 0.80
CA GLU A 31 -1.04 9.49 -0.59
C GLU A 31 -1.98 8.28 -0.65
N MET A 32 -1.71 7.24 0.14
CA MET A 32 -2.56 6.05 0.17
C MET A 32 -3.95 6.33 0.72
N ILE A 33 -4.10 7.20 1.73
CA ILE A 33 -5.43 7.59 2.23
C ILE A 33 -6.25 8.25 1.12
N ALA A 34 -5.63 9.12 0.32
CA ALA A 34 -6.31 9.77 -0.80
C ALA A 34 -6.74 8.74 -1.86
N ARG A 35 -5.88 7.77 -2.19
CA ARG A 35 -6.19 6.68 -3.13
C ARG A 35 -7.30 5.76 -2.61
N LYS A 36 -7.21 5.29 -1.36
CA LYS A 36 -8.19 4.37 -0.76
C LYS A 36 -9.59 4.96 -0.69
N LYS A 37 -9.74 6.29 -0.65
CA LYS A 37 -11.06 6.95 -0.67
C LYS A 37 -11.90 6.58 -1.88
N GLN A 38 -11.29 6.40 -3.06
CA GLN A 38 -11.99 6.03 -4.29
C GLN A 38 -12.16 4.51 -4.46
N ARG A 39 -11.56 3.71 -3.57
CA ARG A 39 -11.52 2.24 -3.66
C ARG A 39 -12.31 1.55 -2.55
N ARG A 40 -13.17 2.29 -1.88
CA ARG A 40 -13.92 1.82 -0.72
C ARG A 40 -15.41 1.88 -1.00
N VAL A 41 -16.11 0.76 -0.84
CA VAL A 41 -17.54 0.63 -1.08
C VAL A 41 -18.22 0.13 0.19
N ALA A 42 -19.17 0.90 0.72
CA ALA A 42 -20.00 0.46 1.84
C ALA A 42 -20.93 -0.68 1.40
N ILE A 43 -21.05 -1.70 2.22
CA ILE A 43 -21.99 -2.81 2.05
C ILE A 43 -22.95 -2.74 3.23
N GLY A 44 -24.06 -2.01 3.04
CA GLY A 44 -24.97 -1.69 4.13
C GLY A 44 -24.32 -0.80 5.20
N PRO A 45 -24.86 -0.79 6.43
CA PRO A 45 -24.38 0.09 7.50
C PRO A 45 -23.10 -0.38 8.18
N ASP A 46 -22.84 -1.70 8.19
CA ASP A 46 -21.84 -2.31 9.09
C ASP A 46 -20.60 -2.87 8.37
N ALA A 47 -20.64 -3.00 7.04
CA ALA A 47 -19.56 -3.60 6.28
C ALA A 47 -19.03 -2.67 5.20
N THR A 48 -17.78 -2.86 4.82
CA THR A 48 -17.12 -2.05 3.78
C THR A 48 -16.10 -2.89 3.04
N ALA A 49 -16.28 -3.01 1.73
CA ALA A 49 -15.29 -3.60 0.83
C ALA A 49 -14.20 -2.57 0.50
N HIS A 50 -12.95 -2.98 0.66
CA HIS A 50 -11.79 -2.26 0.17
C HIS A 50 -11.25 -3.02 -1.03
N PHE A 51 -11.26 -2.39 -2.20
CA PHE A 51 -10.62 -2.94 -3.38
C PHE A 51 -9.14 -2.62 -3.28
N GLU A 52 -8.30 -3.62 -3.06
CA GLU A 52 -6.85 -3.45 -2.98
C GLU A 52 -6.23 -3.47 -4.39
N ASP A 53 -5.07 -2.83 -4.55
CA ASP A 53 -4.21 -2.87 -5.73
C ASP A 53 -2.76 -3.10 -5.27
N TYR A 54 -1.82 -3.11 -6.22
CA TYR A 54 -0.41 -3.30 -5.90
C TYR A 54 0.09 -2.29 -4.88
N ASP A 55 -0.21 -1.00 -5.06
CA ASP A 55 0.30 0.05 -4.17
C ASP A 55 -0.25 -0.12 -2.75
N SER A 56 -1.53 -0.46 -2.63
CA SER A 56 -2.18 -0.62 -1.35
C SER A 56 -1.70 -1.87 -0.60
N MET A 57 -1.45 -2.98 -1.32
CA MET A 57 -0.81 -4.17 -0.77
C MET A 57 0.66 -3.93 -0.40
N TRP A 58 1.41 -3.26 -1.27
CA TRP A 58 2.82 -2.93 -1.07
C TRP A 58 3.02 -2.09 0.19
N LEU A 59 2.16 -1.09 0.42
CA LEU A 59 2.21 -0.29 1.64
C LEU A 59 1.88 -1.13 2.88
N GLN A 60 0.89 -2.02 2.81
CA GLN A 60 0.54 -2.88 3.95
C GLN A 60 1.71 -3.80 4.35
N VAL A 61 2.42 -4.37 3.37
CA VAL A 61 3.63 -5.16 3.61
C VAL A 61 4.72 -4.32 4.30
N HIS A 62 5.00 -3.11 3.81
CA HIS A 62 6.01 -2.26 4.43
C HIS A 62 5.62 -1.76 5.82
N GLU A 63 4.34 -1.51 6.07
CA GLU A 63 3.86 -1.17 7.41
C GLU A 63 4.07 -2.31 8.39
N MET A 64 3.83 -3.56 7.99
CA MET A 64 4.11 -4.73 8.82
C MET A 64 5.60 -4.85 9.12
N LEU A 65 6.45 -4.81 8.09
CA LEU A 65 7.91 -4.88 8.26
C LEU A 65 8.44 -3.77 9.17
N TYR A 66 7.94 -2.53 9.01
CA TYR A 66 8.34 -1.41 9.85
C TYR A 66 7.95 -1.62 11.32
N ILE A 67 6.73 -2.11 11.60
CA ILE A 67 6.25 -2.37 12.97
C ILE A 67 7.06 -3.48 13.62
N GLU A 68 7.40 -4.51 12.85
CA GLU A 68 8.20 -5.66 13.30
C GLU A 68 9.71 -5.36 13.33
N LYS A 69 10.14 -4.12 13.03
CA LYS A 69 11.54 -3.68 12.95
C LYS A 69 12.39 -4.42 11.91
N GLY A 70 11.77 -4.94 10.85
CA GLY A 70 12.44 -5.62 9.73
C GLY A 70 12.52 -7.15 9.86
N GLY A 71 11.92 -7.73 10.90
CA GLY A 71 12.01 -9.16 11.23
C GLY A 71 13.00 -9.45 12.36
#